data_AF-A0A926SDF1-F1
#
_entry.id   AF-A0A926SDF1-F1
#
_cell.length_a   1.000
_cell.length_b   1.000
_cell.length_c   1.000
_cell.angle_alpha   90.00
_cell.angle_beta   90.00
_cell.angle_gamma   90.00
#
_symmetry.space_group_name_H-M   'P 1'
#
loop_
_entity.id
_entity.type
_entity.pdbx_description
1 polymer ?
#
loop_
_entity_poly.entity_id
_entity_poly.type
_entity_poly.pdbx_seq_one_letter_code
_entity_poly.pdbx_strand_id
1 'polypeptide(L)'
;MKHTEWLRLKTEGENICSILSQQGYRCTKQTRRLSWKVTTEGVSYVLTWLPAPAGDWAVIPKDDSSAREQLVSVVQNALTKGEKTSASQLISSIEDLHRPWAIARILPDARHYIVARFFNRQDAEDHKRVLQRFMPAAVFDIVLDLPDERKQEIEIKP
;
A
#
# COMPACT_ATOMS: atom_id res chain seq x y z
N MET A 1 13.47 -7.41 9.32
CA MET A 1 12.36 -6.77 8.58
C MET A 1 11.53 -7.86 7.94
N LYS A 2 10.22 -7.90 8.17
CA LYS A 2 9.34 -8.91 7.55
C LYS A 2 9.23 -8.63 6.04
N HIS A 3 8.99 -9.65 5.22
CA HIS A 3 8.85 -9.49 3.76
C HIS A 3 7.71 -8.51 3.40
N THR A 4 6.63 -8.53 4.15
CA THR A 4 5.49 -7.61 4.03
C THR A 4 5.88 -6.16 4.34
N GLU A 5 6.66 -5.93 5.40
CA GLU A 5 7.18 -4.58 5.70
C GLU A 5 8.10 -4.07 4.59
N TRP A 6 8.93 -4.95 4.02
CA TRP A 6 9.81 -4.57 2.91
C TRP A 6 9.01 -4.15 1.66
N LEU A 7 7.94 -4.89 1.32
CA LEU A 7 7.05 -4.53 0.21
C LEU A 7 6.34 -3.19 0.47
N ARG A 8 5.84 -2.97 1.69
CA ARG A 8 5.22 -1.70 2.10
C ARG A 8 6.19 -0.53 1.87
N LEU A 9 7.40 -0.62 2.42
CA LEU A 9 8.41 0.43 2.29
C LEU A 9 8.85 0.63 0.84
N LYS A 10 8.85 -0.43 0.03
CA LYS A 10 9.11 -0.30 -1.40
C LYS A 10 8.05 0.56 -2.09
N THR A 11 6.77 0.28 -1.86
CA THR A 11 5.65 1.05 -2.43
C THR A 11 5.65 2.50 -1.92
N GLU A 12 5.93 2.70 -0.64
CA GLU A 12 6.03 4.02 -0.02
C GLU A 12 7.14 4.86 -0.67
N GLY A 13 8.33 4.30 -0.85
CA GLY A 13 9.43 4.96 -1.56
C GLY A 13 9.14 5.25 -3.04
N GLU A 14 8.39 4.37 -3.72
CA GLU A 14 7.93 4.59 -5.10
C GLU A 14 6.92 5.74 -5.18
N ASN A 15 5.99 5.86 -4.23
CA ASN A 15 5.05 6.97 -4.15
C ASN A 15 5.76 8.31 -3.89
N ILE A 16 6.72 8.34 -2.96
CA ILE A 16 7.54 9.53 -2.70
C ILE A 16 8.26 9.95 -3.99
N CYS A 17 8.86 9.01 -4.71
CA CYS A 17 9.53 9.30 -5.97
C CYS A 17 8.58 9.81 -7.07
N SER A 18 7.33 9.32 -7.10
CA SER A 18 6.30 9.81 -8.02
C SER A 18 6.00 11.30 -7.76
N ILE A 19 5.80 11.67 -6.50
CA ILE A 19 5.55 13.06 -6.09
C ILE A 19 6.75 13.95 -6.40
N LEU A 20 7.97 13.47 -6.14
CA LEU A 20 9.19 14.17 -6.47
C LEU A 20 9.34 14.38 -7.98
N SER A 21 8.99 13.38 -8.80
CA SER A 21 9.04 13.52 -10.25
C SER A 21 8.10 14.60 -10.81
N GLN A 22 6.93 14.79 -10.18
CA GLN A 22 6.00 15.87 -10.55
C GLN A 22 6.57 17.27 -10.27
N GLN A 23 7.52 17.37 -9.35
CA GLN A 23 8.19 18.62 -8.98
C GLN A 23 9.52 18.81 -9.70
N GLY A 24 9.82 17.99 -10.71
CA GLY A 24 11.02 18.12 -11.54
C GLY A 24 12.26 17.37 -11.01
N TYR A 25 12.14 16.64 -9.91
CA TYR A 25 13.22 15.80 -9.40
C TYR A 25 13.34 14.51 -10.21
N ARG A 26 14.56 14.15 -10.63
CA ARG A 26 14.80 12.86 -11.27
C ARG A 26 15.14 11.81 -10.21
N CYS A 27 14.28 10.79 -10.10
CA CYS A 27 14.46 9.69 -9.16
C CYS A 27 14.98 8.44 -9.87
N THR A 28 15.97 7.76 -9.31
CA THR A 28 16.51 6.50 -9.82
C THR A 28 16.64 5.49 -8.70
N LYS A 29 15.91 4.38 -8.80
CA LYS A 29 15.91 3.33 -7.79
C LYS A 29 17.25 2.58 -7.78
N GLN A 30 17.79 2.34 -6.59
CA GLN A 30 18.96 1.48 -6.42
C GLN A 30 18.55 0.01 -6.32
N THR A 31 19.32 -0.87 -6.93
CA THR A 31 19.02 -2.31 -6.94
C THR A 31 19.16 -2.91 -5.54
N ARG A 32 18.20 -3.77 -5.16
CA ARG A 32 18.19 -4.54 -3.89
C ARG A 32 18.24 -3.71 -2.60
N ARG A 33 17.89 -2.42 -2.65
CA ARG A 33 17.83 -1.54 -1.48
C ARG A 33 16.56 -0.69 -1.48
N LEU A 34 16.12 -0.27 -0.30
CA LEU A 34 15.09 0.75 -0.11
C LEU A 34 15.73 2.14 -0.21
N SER A 35 16.40 2.39 -1.34
CA SER A 35 17.11 3.63 -1.59
C SER A 35 16.91 4.11 -3.03
N TRP A 36 16.72 5.42 -3.17
CA TRP A 36 16.54 6.10 -4.44
C TRP A 36 17.51 7.27 -4.51
N LYS A 37 18.19 7.38 -5.64
CA LYS A 37 18.98 8.57 -5.97
C LYS A 37 18.01 9.63 -6.49
N VAL A 38 18.00 10.79 -5.87
CA VAL A 38 17.18 11.94 -6.24
C VAL A 38 18.11 13.03 -6.73
N THR A 39 17.98 13.43 -7.99
CA THR A 39 18.82 14.48 -8.57
C THR A 39 17.98 15.71 -8.90
N THR A 40 18.46 16.88 -8.50
CA THR A 40 17.87 18.20 -8.79
C THR A 40 18.98 19.18 -9.13
N GLU A 41 18.82 19.99 -10.18
CA GLU A 41 19.72 21.10 -10.52
C GLU A 41 21.23 20.78 -10.44
N GLY A 42 21.62 19.55 -10.78
CA GLY A 42 23.02 19.07 -10.73
C GLY A 42 23.49 18.50 -9.38
N VAL A 43 22.70 18.60 -8.32
CA VAL A 43 22.97 18.01 -7.00
C VAL A 43 22.28 16.66 -6.87
N SER A 44 22.96 15.68 -6.27
CA SER A 44 22.43 14.34 -6.06
C SER A 44 22.28 14.00 -4.58
N TYR A 45 21.06 13.66 -4.18
CA TYR A 45 20.70 13.16 -2.87
C TYR A 45 20.34 11.68 -2.94
N VAL A 46 20.31 11.04 -1.77
CA VAL A 46 19.82 9.68 -1.59
C VAL A 46 18.69 9.70 -0.58
N LEU A 47 17.51 9.31 -1.02
CA LEU A 47 16.38 8.98 -0.17
C LEU A 47 16.54 7.52 0.26
N THR A 48 16.62 7.25 1.56
CA THR A 48 16.80 5.90 2.10
C THR A 48 15.93 5.68 3.33
N TRP A 49 15.40 4.46 3.47
CA TRP A 49 14.76 4.04 4.70
C TRP A 49 15.81 3.77 5.78
N LEU A 50 15.64 4.35 6.97
CA LEU A 50 16.47 4.06 8.14
C LEU A 50 15.70 3.13 9.10
N PRO A 51 16.23 1.94 9.44
CA PRO A 51 15.61 1.08 10.43
C PRO A 51 15.63 1.72 11.83
N ALA A 52 15.02 1.05 12.81
CA ALA A 52 15.03 1.49 14.20
C ALA A 52 16.45 1.88 14.67
N PRO A 53 16.60 2.97 15.46
CA PRO A 53 15.52 3.70 16.15
C PRO A 53 14.83 4.80 15.32
N ALA A 54 15.34 5.13 14.13
CA ALA A 54 14.75 6.20 13.32
C ALA A 54 13.37 5.80 12.76
N GLY A 55 13.28 4.62 12.13
CA GLY A 55 12.02 4.10 11.60
C GLY A 55 11.36 5.04 10.58
N ASP A 56 12.15 5.78 9.81
CA ASP A 56 11.66 6.83 8.90
C ASP A 56 12.57 6.96 7.65
N TRP A 57 12.05 7.64 6.63
CA TRP A 57 12.77 8.03 5.43
C TRP A 57 13.71 9.20 5.70
N ALA A 58 14.97 9.04 5.29
CA ALA A 58 15.97 10.08 5.40
C ALA A 58 16.53 10.45 4.04
N VAL A 59 16.83 11.75 3.89
CA VAL A 59 17.55 12.31 2.73
C VAL A 59 19.00 12.59 3.14
N ILE A 60 19.94 12.07 2.36
CA ILE A 60 21.39 12.13 2.58
C ILE A 60 22.06 12.74 1.34
N PRO A 61 23.08 13.61 1.46
CA PRO A 61 23.71 14.12 2.69
C PRO A 61 22.81 15.08 3.49
N LYS A 62 23.20 15.38 4.74
CA LYS A 62 22.52 16.35 5.62
C LYS A 62 23.21 17.71 5.56
N ASP A 63 23.15 18.33 4.40
CA ASP A 63 23.67 19.69 4.18
C ASP A 63 22.61 20.76 4.50
N ASP A 64 23.05 21.99 4.72
CA ASP A 64 22.18 23.13 5.03
C ASP A 64 21.70 23.85 3.75
N SER A 65 21.63 23.15 2.61
CA SER A 65 21.14 23.76 1.37
C SER A 65 19.62 23.91 1.40
N SER A 66 19.14 25.04 0.87
CA SER A 66 17.71 25.27 0.63
C SER A 66 17.09 24.22 -0.29
N ALA A 67 17.88 23.67 -1.24
CA ALA A 67 17.46 22.57 -2.10
C ALA A 67 17.13 21.30 -1.32
N ARG A 68 17.92 20.98 -0.28
CA ARG A 68 17.64 19.86 0.62
C ARG A 68 16.44 20.12 1.51
N GLU A 69 16.31 21.31 2.08
CA GLU A 69 15.16 21.66 2.92
C GLU A 69 13.83 21.52 2.15
N GLN A 70 13.82 21.99 0.91
CA GLN A 70 12.68 21.80 0.00
C GLN A 70 12.41 20.31 -0.24
N LEU A 71 13.44 19.53 -0.58
CA LEU A 71 13.31 18.09 -0.80
C LEU A 71 12.75 17.36 0.44
N VAL A 72 13.25 17.68 1.63
CA VAL A 72 12.78 17.11 2.90
C VAL A 72 11.33 17.50 3.17
N SER A 73 10.96 18.77 2.95
CA SER A 73 9.57 19.23 3.09
C SER A 73 8.63 18.45 2.18
N VAL A 74 9.03 18.18 0.94
CA VAL A 74 8.23 17.42 -0.03
C VAL A 74 8.08 15.96 0.40
N VAL A 75 9.15 15.33 0.89
CA VAL A 75 9.09 13.96 1.43
C VAL A 75 8.15 13.90 2.64
N GLN A 76 8.25 14.82 3.59
CA GLN A 76 7.36 14.86 4.76
C GLN A 76 5.89 15.13 4.37
N ASN A 77 5.66 15.99 3.38
CA ASN A 77 4.33 16.21 2.82
C ASN A 77 3.78 14.96 2.11
N ALA A 78 4.64 14.17 1.45
CA ALA A 78 4.26 12.92 0.81
C ALA A 78 3.87 11.85 1.85
N LEU A 79 4.62 11.77 2.94
CA LEU A 79 4.35 10.85 4.06
C LEU A 79 3.02 11.20 4.75
N THR A 80 2.79 12.48 5.04
CA THR A 80 1.56 12.95 5.69
C THR A 80 0.32 12.90 4.78
N LYS A 81 0.48 13.10 3.46
CA LYS A 81 -0.63 12.90 2.49
C LYS A 81 -0.96 11.42 2.29
N GLY A 82 0.02 10.53 2.39
CA GLY A 82 -0.17 9.07 2.29
C GLY A 82 -1.02 8.47 3.42
N GLU A 83 -1.12 9.14 4.57
CA GLU A 83 -1.97 8.70 5.70
C GLU A 83 -3.47 8.96 5.47
N LYS A 84 -3.86 9.85 4.55
CA LYS A 84 -5.26 10.26 4.38
C LYS A 84 -5.96 9.75 3.12
N THR A 85 -5.24 9.28 2.09
CA THR A 85 -5.87 8.79 0.86
C THR A 85 -5.11 7.62 0.25
N SER A 86 -5.75 6.44 0.23
CA SER A 86 -5.58 5.41 -0.82
C SER A 86 -4.28 4.58 -0.89
N ALA A 87 -3.41 4.52 0.13
CA ALA A 87 -2.31 3.52 0.15
C ALA A 87 -2.69 2.24 0.89
N SER A 88 -3.37 2.36 2.04
CA SER A 88 -3.89 1.24 2.84
C SER A 88 -4.96 0.43 2.10
N GLN A 89 -5.75 1.09 1.24
CA GLN A 89 -6.81 0.48 0.43
C GLN A 89 -6.27 -0.25 -0.81
N LEU A 90 -5.19 0.25 -1.42
CA LEU A 90 -4.50 -0.44 -2.51
C LEU A 90 -3.67 -1.63 -2.03
N ILE A 91 -3.12 -1.58 -0.80
CA ILE A 91 -2.32 -2.69 -0.26
C ILE A 91 -3.21 -3.77 0.36
N SER A 92 -4.35 -3.43 0.98
CA SER A 92 -5.37 -4.44 1.30
C SER A 92 -5.74 -5.18 0.01
N SER A 93 -5.96 -4.45 -1.08
CA SER A 93 -6.23 -5.04 -2.39
C SER A 93 -5.11 -5.98 -2.88
N ILE A 94 -3.82 -5.63 -2.72
CA ILE A 94 -2.71 -6.51 -3.15
C ILE A 94 -2.58 -7.77 -2.27
N GLU A 95 -2.81 -7.69 -0.97
CA GLU A 95 -2.82 -8.88 -0.10
C GLU A 95 -4.08 -9.74 -0.35
N ASP A 96 -5.19 -9.08 -0.66
CA ASP A 96 -6.47 -9.69 -1.06
C ASP A 96 -6.35 -10.44 -2.41
N LEU A 97 -5.48 -10.01 -3.35
CA LEU A 97 -5.19 -10.73 -4.60
C LEU A 97 -4.71 -12.18 -4.35
N HIS A 98 -3.93 -12.39 -3.30
CA HIS A 98 -3.41 -13.71 -2.96
C HIS A 98 -4.38 -14.55 -2.13
N ARG A 99 -5.51 -13.97 -1.70
CA ARG A 99 -6.51 -14.64 -0.86
C ARG A 99 -7.91 -14.34 -1.41
N PRO A 100 -8.21 -14.83 -2.62
CA PRO A 100 -9.39 -14.41 -3.35
C PRO A 100 -10.69 -14.99 -2.74
N TRP A 101 -10.58 -15.96 -1.84
CA TRP A 101 -11.72 -16.55 -1.15
C TRP A 101 -12.01 -15.80 0.14
N ALA A 102 -13.10 -15.04 0.16
CA ALA A 102 -13.51 -14.25 1.31
C ALA A 102 -14.77 -14.81 1.96
N ILE A 103 -14.85 -14.75 3.28
CA ILE A 103 -16.09 -15.00 4.03
C ILE A 103 -16.77 -13.66 4.27
N ALA A 104 -17.95 -13.47 3.68
CA ALA A 104 -18.79 -12.31 3.90
C ALA A 104 -19.87 -12.63 4.95
N ARG A 105 -20.07 -11.74 5.91
CA ARG A 105 -21.24 -11.80 6.81
C ARG A 105 -22.35 -10.94 6.23
N ILE A 106 -23.54 -11.51 6.08
CA ILE A 106 -24.73 -10.83 5.57
C ILE A 106 -25.53 -10.27 6.74
N LEU A 107 -25.96 -9.02 6.60
CA LEU A 107 -26.81 -8.30 7.55
C LEU A 107 -28.24 -8.16 7.00
N PRO A 108 -29.26 -7.98 7.87
CA PRO A 108 -30.68 -7.93 7.46
C PRO A 108 -31.05 -6.81 6.49
N ASP A 109 -30.19 -5.80 6.32
CA ASP A 109 -30.38 -4.64 5.45
C ASP A 109 -29.70 -4.81 4.07
N ALA A 110 -29.51 -6.06 3.65
CA ALA A 110 -28.77 -6.44 2.44
C ALA A 110 -27.31 -5.91 2.41
N ARG A 111 -26.79 -5.44 3.55
CA ARG A 111 -25.38 -5.09 3.68
C ARG A 111 -24.57 -6.33 4.01
N HIS A 112 -23.30 -6.28 3.67
CA HIS A 112 -22.34 -7.30 4.04
C HIS A 112 -21.00 -6.67 4.37
N TYR A 113 -20.19 -7.40 5.13
CA TYR A 113 -18.80 -7.06 5.34
C TYR A 113 -17.93 -8.33 5.34
N ILE A 114 -16.65 -8.16 4.95
CA ILE A 114 -15.70 -9.27 4.90
C ILE A 114 -15.18 -9.56 6.31
N VAL A 115 -15.29 -10.83 6.72
CA VAL A 115 -14.85 -11.33 8.02
C VAL A 115 -13.39 -11.80 7.95
N ALA A 116 -13.05 -12.55 6.90
CA ALA A 116 -11.73 -13.16 6.72
C ALA A 116 -11.49 -13.54 5.24
N ARG A 117 -10.23 -13.75 4.87
CA ARG A 117 -9.78 -14.12 3.53
C ARG A 117 -8.80 -15.29 3.53
N PHE A 118 -8.90 -16.15 2.52
CA PHE A 118 -8.21 -17.44 2.42
C PHE A 118 -7.63 -17.66 1.02
N PHE A 119 -6.51 -18.40 0.99
CA PHE A 119 -5.81 -18.72 -0.25
C PHE A 119 -6.59 -19.74 -1.08
N ASN A 120 -7.16 -20.74 -0.41
CA ASN A 120 -8.00 -21.76 -1.03
C ASN A 120 -9.42 -21.74 -0.45
N ARG A 121 -10.37 -22.28 -1.22
CA ARG A 121 -11.79 -22.32 -0.83
C ARG A 121 -12.04 -23.24 0.37
N GLN A 122 -11.28 -24.33 0.49
CA GLN A 122 -11.48 -25.33 1.54
C GLN A 122 -11.28 -24.74 2.94
N ASP A 123 -10.21 -23.98 3.13
CA ASP A 123 -9.93 -23.29 4.39
C ASP A 123 -11.05 -22.30 4.75
N ALA A 124 -11.60 -21.60 3.75
CA ALA A 124 -12.74 -20.70 3.95
C ALA A 124 -14.00 -21.47 4.38
N GLU A 125 -14.28 -22.63 3.78
CA GLU A 125 -15.41 -23.49 4.14
C GLU A 125 -15.28 -24.05 5.56
N ASP A 126 -14.10 -24.52 5.93
CA ASP A 126 -13.85 -25.04 7.28
C ASP A 126 -13.95 -23.92 8.33
N HIS A 127 -13.45 -22.73 8.02
CA HIS A 127 -13.61 -21.57 8.91
C HIS A 127 -15.07 -21.09 9.01
N LYS A 128 -15.82 -21.11 7.91
CA LYS A 128 -17.26 -20.82 7.90
C LYS A 128 -18.03 -21.75 8.84
N ARG A 129 -17.73 -23.06 8.81
CA ARG A 129 -18.37 -24.04 9.72
C ARG A 129 -18.13 -23.70 11.19
N VAL A 130 -16.93 -23.24 11.52
CA VAL A 130 -16.60 -22.77 12.87
C VAL A 130 -17.45 -21.54 13.22
N LEU A 131 -17.49 -20.52 12.35
CA LEU A 131 -18.29 -19.31 12.57
C LEU A 131 -19.79 -19.63 12.76
N GLN A 132 -20.34 -20.55 11.97
CA GLN A 132 -21.74 -20.97 12.10
C GLN A 132 -22.04 -21.67 13.43
N ARG A 133 -21.08 -22.40 14.01
CA ARG A 133 -21.24 -23.01 15.34
C ARG A 133 -21.25 -21.96 16.45
N PHE A 134 -20.42 -20.93 16.34
CA PHE A 134 -20.36 -19.85 17.33
C PHE A 134 -21.51 -18.84 17.17
N MET A 135 -22.00 -18.64 15.95
CA MET A 135 -23.03 -17.65 15.62
C MET A 135 -24.10 -18.25 14.71
N PRO A 136 -24.96 -19.14 15.22
CA PRO A 136 -25.94 -19.86 14.40
C PRO A 136 -27.00 -18.96 13.77
N ALA A 137 -27.26 -17.78 14.35
CA ALA A 137 -28.19 -16.79 13.82
C ALA A 137 -27.57 -15.88 12.74
N ALA A 138 -26.24 -15.90 12.56
CA ALA A 138 -25.57 -15.09 11.55
C ALA A 138 -25.48 -15.83 10.21
N VAL A 139 -25.72 -15.11 9.13
CA VAL A 139 -25.60 -15.63 7.76
C VAL A 139 -24.20 -15.29 7.24
N PHE A 140 -23.49 -16.33 6.79
CA PHE A 140 -22.17 -16.20 6.19
C PHE A 140 -22.18 -16.84 4.81
N ASP A 141 -21.51 -16.19 3.86
CA ASP A 141 -21.28 -16.71 2.51
C ASP A 141 -19.81 -16.64 2.13
N ILE A 142 -19.42 -17.52 1.22
CA ILE A 142 -18.07 -17.53 0.65
C ILE A 142 -18.19 -16.92 -0.73
N VAL A 143 -17.42 -15.87 -0.95
CA VAL A 143 -17.39 -15.13 -2.20
C VAL A 143 -15.98 -15.14 -2.76
N LEU A 144 -15.89 -15.20 -4.10
CA LEU A 144 -14.65 -14.91 -4.80
C LEU A 144 -14.57 -13.39 -4.93
N ASP A 145 -13.77 -12.77 -4.06
CA ASP A 145 -13.62 -11.31 -3.99
C ASP A 145 -12.22 -10.92 -4.47
N LEU A 146 -12.12 -10.73 -5.79
CA LEU A 146 -10.93 -10.25 -6.46
C LEU A 146 -10.97 -8.72 -6.46
N PRO A 147 -9.88 -8.03 -6.07
CA PRO A 147 -9.82 -6.59 -6.20
C PRO A 147 -10.00 -6.20 -7.67
N ASP A 148 -10.88 -5.24 -7.89
CA ASP A 148 -11.30 -4.81 -9.21
C ASP A 148 -10.15 -4.09 -9.92
N GLU A 149 -9.36 -4.82 -10.71
CA GLU A 149 -8.36 -4.22 -11.60
C GLU A 149 -9.01 -3.42 -12.74
N ARG A 150 -10.35 -3.31 -12.81
CA ARG A 150 -11.07 -2.65 -13.91
C ARG A 150 -11.92 -1.46 -13.47
N LYS A 151 -11.25 -0.32 -13.32
CA LYS A 151 -11.86 1.01 -13.59
C LYS A 151 -11.04 1.86 -14.58
N GLN A 152 -10.42 1.24 -15.58
CA GLN A 152 -9.81 1.94 -16.72
C GLN A 152 -10.07 1.21 -18.05
N GLU A 153 -11.34 0.96 -18.35
CA GLU A 153 -11.91 0.67 -19.68
C GLU A 153 -13.40 0.50 -19.35
N ILE A 154 -14.29 1.48 -19.53
CA ILE A 154 -14.84 1.91 -20.81
C ILE A 154 -15.41 3.33 -20.62
N GLU A 155 -14.71 4.36 -21.10
CA GLU A 155 -15.38 5.62 -21.50
C GLU A 155 -14.63 6.18 -22.71
N ILE A 156 -14.61 5.39 -23.79
CA ILE A 156 -14.37 5.92 -25.13
C ILE A 156 -15.75 6.10 -25.76
N LYS A 157 -16.27 7.32 -25.72
CA LYS A 157 -17.03 7.90 -26.83
C LYS A 157 -17.07 9.42 -26.71
N PRO A 158 -17.00 10.12 -27.83
CA PRO A 158 -18.23 10.35 -28.60
C PRO A 158 -18.30 9.61 -29.95
#